data_AF-A0A7H4N0Z4-F1
#
_entry.id   AF-A0A7H4N0Z4-F1
#
_cell.length_a   1.000
_cell.length_b   1.000
_cell.length_c   1.000
_cell.angle_alpha   90.00
_cell.angle_beta   90.00
_cell.angle_gamma   90.00
#
_symmetry.space_group_name_H-M   'P 1'
#
loop_
_entity.id
_entity.type
_entity.pdbx_description
1 polymer ?
#
loop_
_entity_poly.entity_id
_entity_poly.type
_entity_poly.pdbx_seq_one_letter_code
_entity_poly.pdbx_strand_id
1 'polypeptide(L)' 'MMNDTLFATLNDWVDRYYRDRLTQVDLADPQLLREGREALDRLTQILRLGSVYPFQQ' A
#
# COMPACT_ATOMS: atom_id res chain seq x y z
N MET A 1 -13.58 11.71 -9.27
CA MET A 1 -13.21 12.95 -8.56
C MET A 1 -12.69 12.57 -7.19
N MET A 2 -11.68 13.27 -6.67
CA MET A 2 -11.19 13.06 -5.31
C MET A 2 -12.32 13.44 -4.34
N ASN A 3 -12.81 12.49 -3.54
CA ASN A 3 -13.86 12.71 -2.54
C ASN A 3 -13.26 12.50 -1.14
N ASP A 4 -13.83 13.15 -0.12
CA ASP A 4 -13.42 13.02 1.28
C ASP A 4 -13.37 11.55 1.75
N THR A 5 -14.29 10.72 1.25
CA THR A 5 -14.30 9.27 1.51
C THR A 5 -13.05 8.56 0.97
N LEU A 6 -12.61 8.93 -0.23
CA LEU A 6 -11.39 8.38 -0.83
C LEU A 6 -10.17 8.85 -0.03
N PHE A 7 -10.15 10.11 0.37
CA PHE A 7 -9.08 10.67 1.19
C PHE A 7 -8.97 10.00 2.57
N ALA A 8 -10.10 9.78 3.26
CA ALA A 8 -10.13 9.06 4.53
C ALA A 8 -9.70 7.59 4.37
N THR A 9 -10.13 6.93 3.29
CA THR A 9 -9.73 5.54 3.00
C THR A 9 -8.23 5.42 2.73
N LEU A 10 -7.65 6.38 2.01
CA LEU A 10 -6.22 6.44 1.75
C LEU A 10 -5.44 6.71 3.04
N ASN A 11 -5.91 7.61 3.91
CA ASN A 11 -5.26 7.83 5.21
C ASN A 11 -5.29 6.58 6.10
N ASP A 12 -6.43 5.90 6.22
CA ASP A 12 -6.50 4.62 6.98
C ASP A 12 -5.58 3.56 6.40
N TRP A 13 -5.48 3.50 5.07
CA TRP A 13 -4.55 2.62 4.39
C TRP A 13 -3.09 2.98 4.69
N VAL A 14 -2.73 4.27 4.63
CA VAL A 14 -1.37 4.72 4.99
C VAL A 14 -1.08 4.36 6.45
N ASP A 15 -1.96 4.66 7.40
CA ASP A 15 -1.79 4.33 8.82
C ASP A 15 -1.60 2.82 9.08
N ARG A 16 -2.29 1.96 8.31
CA ARG A 16 -2.16 0.50 8.43
C ARG A 16 -0.85 -0.05 7.88
N TYR A 17 -0.36 0.50 6.77
CA TYR A 17 0.75 -0.10 6.02
C TYR A 17 2.08 0.65 6.16
N TYR A 18 2.05 1.96 6.41
CA TYR A 18 3.26 2.75 6.70
C TYR A 18 3.55 2.72 8.19
N ARG A 19 4.63 2.01 8.54
CA ARG A 19 5.18 2.04 9.90
C ARG A 19 5.84 3.39 10.17
N ASP A 20 5.70 3.88 11.40
CA ASP A 20 6.32 5.12 11.90
C ASP A 20 7.85 5.12 11.74
N ARG A 21 8.47 3.93 11.77
CA ARG A 21 9.87 3.70 11.41
C ARG A 21 10.03 2.46 10.56
N LEU A 22 10.75 2.63 9.46
CA LEU A 22 11.27 1.55 8.62
C LEU A 22 12.80 1.60 8.73
N THR A 23 13.44 0.50 9.12
CA THR A 23 14.90 0.40 9.11
C THR A 23 15.38 -0.49 7.97
N GLN A 24 16.64 -0.34 7.55
CA GLN A 24 17.18 -1.09 6.42
C GLN A 24 17.21 -2.61 6.68
N VAL A 25 17.25 -3.03 7.95
CA VAL A 25 17.15 -4.44 8.32
C VAL A 25 15.75 -5.01 8.13
N ASP A 26 14.70 -4.18 8.29
CA ASP A 26 13.32 -4.58 8.01
C ASP A 26 13.09 -4.78 6.50
N LEU A 27 13.83 -4.07 5.63
CA LEU A 27 13.77 -4.25 4.17
C LEU A 27 14.27 -5.62 3.72
N ALA A 28 15.11 -6.29 4.53
CA ALA A 28 15.55 -7.65 4.27
C ALA A 28 14.51 -8.70 4.68
N ASP A 29 13.45 -8.31 5.39
CA ASP A 29 12.39 -9.21 5.81
C ASP A 29 11.46 -9.53 4.62
N PRO A 30 11.37 -10.79 4.19
CA PRO A 30 10.43 -11.19 3.14
C PRO A 30 8.97 -10.94 3.52
N GLN A 31 8.63 -10.85 4.80
CA GLN A 31 7.28 -10.52 5.26
C GLN A 31 6.95 -9.05 5.00
N LEU A 32 7.88 -8.13 5.25
CA LEU A 32 7.72 -6.71 4.93
C LEU A 32 7.48 -6.49 3.43
N LEU A 33 8.20 -7.25 2.60
CA LEU A 33 8.05 -7.18 1.15
C LEU A 33 6.68 -7.68 0.67
N ARG A 34 6.08 -8.66 1.36
CA ARG A 34 4.70 -9.12 1.11
C ARG A 34 3.68 -8.08 1.56
N GLU A 35 3.83 -7.52 2.76
CA GLU A 35 2.98 -6.44 3.26
C GLU A 35 3.01 -5.24 2.32
N GLY A 36 4.18 -4.84 1.81
CA GLY A 36 4.30 -3.74 0.84
C GLY A 36 3.60 -4.03 -0.49
N ARG A 37 3.65 -5.27 -0.99
CA ARG A 37 2.91 -5.68 -2.20
C ARG A 37 1.40 -5.67 -1.98
N GLU A 38 0.92 -6.19 -0.85
CA GLU A 38 -0.51 -6.14 -0.50
C GLU A 38 -1.00 -4.72 -0.32
N ALA A 39 -0.18 -3.85 0.30
CA ALA A 39 -0.47 -2.44 0.43
C ALA A 39 -0.69 -1.83 -0.96
N LEU A 40 0.30 -1.96 -1.85
CA LEU A 40 0.24 -1.40 -3.20
C LEU A 40 -0.94 -1.96 -4.01
N ASP A 41 -1.27 -3.25 -3.84
CA ASP A 41 -2.44 -3.85 -4.48
C ASP A 41 -3.74 -3.18 -4.00
N ARG A 42 -3.91 -3.04 -2.68
CA ARG A 42 -5.05 -2.36 -2.07
C ARG A 42 -5.18 -0.92 -2.58
N LEU A 43 -4.06 -0.20 -2.70
CA LEU A 43 -4.02 1.16 -3.24
C LEU A 43 -4.52 1.21 -4.70
N THR A 44 -4.08 0.28 -5.54
CA THR A 44 -4.55 0.21 -6.94
C THR A 44 -6.04 -0.14 -7.05
N GLN A 45 -6.58 -0.96 -6.13
CA GLN A 45 -8.01 -1.24 -6.05
C GLN A 45 -8.82 -0.01 -5.63
N ILE A 46 -8.35 0.73 -4.60
CA ILE A 46 -8.98 1.97 -4.13
C ILE A 46 -9.03 3.01 -5.26
N LEU A 47 -7.93 3.15 -6.00
CA LEU A 47 -7.83 4.08 -7.12
C LEU A 47 -8.43 3.53 -8.42
N ARG A 48 -8.87 2.26 -8.43
CA ARG A 48 -9.38 1.53 -9.62
C ARG A 48 -8.47 1.63 -10.84
N LEU A 49 -7.15 1.57 -10.61
CA LEU A 49 -6.15 1.69 -11.67
C LEU A 49 -5.90 0.35 -12.39
N GLY A 50 -6.35 -0.77 -11.82
CA GLY A 50 -6.06 -2.12 -12.32
C GLY A 50 -4.65 -2.59 -11.97
N SER A 51 -4.17 -3.65 -12.64
CA SER A 51 -2.84 -4.23 -12.46
C SER A 51 -1.76 -3.36 -13.11
N VAL A 52 -1.40 -2.24 -12.45
CA VAL A 52 -0.36 -1.32 -12.93
C VAL A 52 1.03 -1.81 -12.57
N TYR A 53 1.17 -2.54 -11.47
CA TYR A 53 2.48 -3.02 -11.03
C TYR A 53 2.82 -4.40 -11.62
N PRO A 54 4.10 -4.65 -11.97
CA PRO A 54 4.54 -5.92 -12.57
C PRO A 54 4.28 -7.15 -11.70
N PHE A 55 4.17 -6.99 -10.38
CA PHE A 55 3.87 -8.09 -9.46
C PHE A 55 2.38 -8.48 -9.41
N GLN A 56 1.50 -7.73 -10.10
CA GLN A 56 0.06 -7.95 -10.17
C GLN A 56 -0.38 -8.68 -11.46
N GLN A 57 0.58 -9.16 -12.27
CA GLN A 57 0.34 -9.95 -13.49
C GLN A 57 0.38 -11.46 -13.22
#